data_AF-A0A090I5R1-F1
#
_entry.id   AF-A0A090I5R1-F1
#
_cell.length_a   1.000
_cell.length_b   1.000
_cell.length_c   1.000
_cell.angle_alpha   90.00
_cell.angle_beta   90.00
_cell.angle_gamma   90.00
#
_symmetry.space_group_name_H-M   'P 1'
#
loop_
_entity.id
_entity.type
_entity.pdbx_description
1 polymer ?
#
loop_
_entity_poly.entity_id
_entity_poly.type
_entity_poly.pdbx_seq_one_letter_code
_entity_poly.pdbx_strand_id
1 'polypeptide(L)'
;MHALIGPTFIINTPVTEKTHRSGRSDYYTIAVQPVNYPQLELRVKEKFWQEISIGHKVALTAQKNVLGLSVVDKYEHIAESHR
;
A
#
# COMPACT_ATOMS: atom_id res chain seq x y z
N MET A 1 -2.56 -1.47 -20.37
CA MET A 1 -3.25 -0.82 -19.25
C MET A 1 -4.74 -1.17 -19.38
N HIS A 2 -5.34 -1.83 -18.40
CA HIS A 2 -6.77 -2.18 -18.46
C HIS A 2 -7.61 -1.01 -17.98
N ALA A 3 -8.79 -0.81 -18.57
CA ALA A 3 -9.71 0.23 -18.12
C ALA A 3 -10.14 -0.02 -16.66
N LEU A 4 -10.19 1.05 -15.87
CA LEU A 4 -10.69 1.04 -14.50
C LEU A 4 -12.21 1.17 -14.52
N ILE A 5 -12.90 0.41 -13.65
CA ILE A 5 -14.36 0.34 -13.59
C ILE A 5 -14.85 0.55 -12.16
N GLY A 6 -16.02 1.18 -12.04
CA GLY A 6 -16.68 1.42 -10.75
C GLY A 6 -15.97 2.46 -9.88
N PRO A 7 -16.47 2.70 -8.66
CA PRO A 7 -15.86 3.64 -7.73
C PRO A 7 -14.57 3.09 -7.12
N THR A 8 -13.73 4.00 -6.61
CA THR A 8 -12.62 3.63 -5.74
C THR A 8 -13.14 3.14 -4.38
N PHE A 9 -12.35 2.30 -3.71
CA PHE A 9 -12.62 1.79 -2.37
C PHE A 9 -11.35 1.75 -1.54
N ILE A 10 -11.51 1.81 -0.22
CA ILE A 10 -10.41 1.88 0.74
C ILE A 10 -10.18 0.50 1.36
N ILE A 11 -8.92 0.08 1.41
CA ILE A 11 -8.47 -1.14 2.09
C ILE A 11 -7.52 -0.72 3.21
N ASN A 12 -7.94 -0.91 4.46
CA ASN A 12 -7.08 -0.67 5.62
C ASN A 12 -6.33 -1.96 5.96
N THR A 13 -5.01 -1.89 6.00
CA THR A 13 -4.17 -3.07 6.17
C THR A 13 -2.90 -2.73 6.95
N PRO A 14 -2.42 -3.63 7.83
CA PRO A 14 -1.17 -3.40 8.54
C PRO A 14 0.03 -3.59 7.60
N VAL A 15 1.09 -2.81 7.84
CA VAL A 15 2.42 -3.10 7.29
C VAL A 15 2.98 -4.33 8.00
N THR A 16 3.32 -5.36 7.23
CA THR A 16 3.92 -6.60 7.75
C THR A 16 5.43 -6.57 7.64
N GLU A 17 5.97 -5.93 6.60
CA GLU A 17 7.40 -5.88 6.33
C GLU A 17 7.81 -4.54 5.72
N LYS A 18 9.08 -4.19 5.91
CA LYS A 18 9.72 -3.01 5.30
C LYS A 18 11.05 -3.44 4.70
N THR A 19 11.24 -3.14 3.42
CA THR A 19 12.47 -3.48 2.72
C THR A 19 13.06 -2.23 2.07
N HIS A 20 14.37 -2.04 2.27
CA HIS A 20 15.16 -1.07 1.53
C HIS A 20 16.17 -1.85 0.68
N ARG A 21 16.18 -1.59 -0.63
CA ARG A 21 17.18 -2.15 -1.53
C ARG A 21 18.00 -1.01 -2.12
N SER A 22 19.29 -1.05 -1.81
CA SER A 22 20.29 -0.17 -2.40
C SER A 22 20.99 -0.83 -3.58
N GLY A 23 21.33 -0.05 -4.60
CA GLY A 23 21.94 -0.54 -5.83
C GLY A 23 22.16 0.59 -6.84
N ARG A 24 21.93 0.34 -8.13
CA ARG A 24 21.99 1.41 -9.15
C ARG A 24 20.94 2.52 -8.93
N SER A 25 19.84 2.19 -8.27
CA SER A 25 18.84 3.14 -7.80
C SER A 25 18.23 2.61 -6.52
N ASP A 26 18.20 3.45 -5.49
CA ASP A 26 17.61 3.07 -4.22
C ASP A 26 16.08 3.02 -4.34
N TYR A 27 15.49 2.00 -3.75
CA TYR A 27 14.04 1.93 -3.62
C TYR A 27 13.60 1.31 -2.31
N TYR A 28 12.44 1.79 -1.89
CA TYR A 28 11.82 1.47 -0.62
C TYR A 28 10.51 0.77 -0.90
N THR A 29 10.31 -0.40 -0.29
CA THR A 29 9.06 -1.15 -0.36
C THR A 29 8.52 -1.44 1.03
N ILE A 30 7.20 -1.55 1.10
CA ILE A 30 6.48 -2.10 2.24
C ILE A 30 5.68 -3.32 1.76
N ALA A 31 5.54 -4.32 2.61
CA ALA A 31 4.56 -5.37 2.40
C ALA A 31 3.35 -5.13 3.30
N VAL A 32 2.17 -5.37 2.77
CA VAL A 32 0.90 -5.27 3.49
C VAL A 32 0.07 -6.54 3.24
N GLN A 33 -0.73 -6.92 4.24
CA GLN A 33 -1.54 -8.15 4.18
C GLN A 33 -3.01 -7.82 4.45
N PRO A 34 -3.77 -7.37 3.43
CA PRO A 34 -5.17 -7.03 3.63
C PRO A 34 -6.03 -8.28 3.85
N VAL A 35 -7.09 -8.13 4.64
CA VAL A 35 -8.05 -9.22 4.87
C VAL A 35 -8.76 -9.54 3.55
N ASN A 36 -8.74 -10.81 3.14
CA ASN A 36 -9.28 -11.33 1.87
C ASN A 36 -8.47 -11.01 0.60
N TYR A 37 -7.24 -10.52 0.73
CA TYR A 37 -6.34 -10.28 -0.40
C TYR A 37 -5.00 -10.99 -0.16
N PRO A 38 -4.27 -11.38 -1.23
CA PRO A 38 -2.89 -11.82 -1.09
C PRO A 38 -2.01 -10.68 -0.55
N GLN A 39 -0.82 -11.03 -0.04
CA GLN A 39 0.19 -10.05 0.34
C GLN A 39 0.50 -9.14 -0.85
N LEU A 40 0.56 -7.83 -0.60
CA LEU A 40 0.89 -6.83 -1.60
C LEU A 40 2.21 -6.17 -1.23
N GLU A 41 3.16 -6.14 -2.17
CA GLU A 41 4.36 -5.33 -2.05
C GLU A 41 4.14 -3.99 -2.76
N LEU A 42 4.34 -2.88 -2.03
CA LEU A 42 4.14 -1.54 -2.53
C LEU A 42 5.48 -0.80 -2.53
N ARG A 43 5.85 -0.25 -3.70
CA ARG A 43 6.97 0.70 -3.78
C ARG A 43 6.51 2.05 -3.29
N VAL A 44 7.19 2.58 -2.30
CA VAL A 44 6.83 3.82 -1.62
C VAL A 44 7.94 4.86 -1.72
N LYS A 45 7.60 6.11 -1.41
CA LYS A 45 8.60 7.18 -1.26
C LYS A 45 9.40 6.98 0.02
N GLU A 46 10.67 7.37 0.00
CA GLU A 46 11.58 7.28 1.14
C GLU A 46 11.00 7.89 2.42
N LYS A 47 10.50 9.14 2.34
CA LYS A 47 9.93 9.84 3.49
C LYS A 47 8.80 9.04 4.16
N PHE A 48 7.88 8.51 3.35
CA PHE A 48 6.79 7.67 3.85
C PHE A 48 7.34 6.38 4.49
N TRP A 49 8.31 5.75 3.84
CA TRP A 49 8.97 4.54 4.37
C TRP A 49 9.64 4.80 5.71
N GLN A 50 10.25 5.96 5.93
CA GLN A 50 10.87 6.32 7.21
C GLN A 50 9.83 6.56 8.31
N GLU A 51 8.67 7.14 7.98
CA GLU A 51 7.60 7.47 8.93
C GLU A 51 6.75 6.26 9.35
N ILE A 52 6.58 5.27 8.47
CA ILE A 52 5.75 4.09 8.72
C ILE A 52 6.53 2.99 9.46
N SER A 53 5.90 2.31 10.41
CA SER A 53 6.50 1.15 11.09
C SER A 53 5.71 -0.13 10.81
N ILE A 54 6.36 -1.29 11.00
CA ILE A 54 5.67 -2.59 10.98
C ILE A 54 4.57 -2.56 12.05
N GLY A 55 3.37 -3.05 11.70
CA GLY A 55 2.17 -2.99 12.52
C GLY A 55 1.33 -1.72 12.32
N HIS A 56 1.88 -0.62 11.79
CA HIS A 56 1.07 0.55 11.46
C HIS A 56 0.05 0.22 10.36
N LYS A 57 -1.13 0.84 10.45
CA LYS A 57 -2.16 0.70 9.43
C LYS A 57 -1.94 1.70 8.30
N VAL A 58 -2.08 1.21 7.08
CA VAL A 58 -2.05 1.99 5.85
C VAL A 58 -3.40 1.85 5.18
N ALA A 59 -3.96 2.97 4.72
CA ALA A 59 -5.14 3.00 3.86
C ALA A 59 -4.68 2.93 2.41
N LEU A 60 -5.15 1.92 1.67
CA LEU A 60 -4.94 1.81 0.23
C LEU A 60 -6.21 2.21 -0.49
N THR A 61 -6.12 3.17 -1.39
CA THR A 61 -7.20 3.49 -2.32
C THR A 61 -7.02 2.62 -3.56
N ALA A 62 -7.95 1.70 -3.78
CA ALA A 62 -7.94 0.78 -4.90
C ALA A 62 -9.17 0.95 -5.79
N GLN A 63 -9.07 0.51 -7.04
CA GLN A 63 -10.19 0.45 -7.98
C GLN A 63 -10.12 -0.86 -8.76
N LYS A 64 -11.29 -1.41 -9.12
CA LYS A 64 -11.33 -2.61 -9.97
C LYS A 64 -11.03 -2.23 -11.41
N ASN A 65 -10.32 -3.10 -12.13
CA ASN A 65 -10.23 -3.03 -13.59
C ASN A 65 -11.28 -3.92 -14.27
N VAL A 66 -11.37 -3.86 -15.59
CA VAL A 66 -12.29 -4.68 -16.40
C VAL A 66 -12.14 -6.20 -16.22
N LEU A 67 -11.03 -6.66 -15.64
CA LEU A 67 -10.80 -8.08 -15.31
C LEU A 67 -11.20 -8.42 -13.86
N GLY A 68 -11.78 -7.47 -13.12
CA GLY A 68 -12.13 -7.64 -11.71
C GLY A 68 -10.95 -7.58 -10.74
N LEU A 69 -9.73 -7.31 -11.22
CA LEU A 69 -8.53 -7.19 -10.39
C LEU A 69 -8.51 -5.83 -9.69
N SER A 70 -8.07 -5.82 -8.43
CA SER A 70 -7.91 -4.59 -7.65
C SER A 70 -6.57 -3.93 -7.96
N VAL A 71 -6.59 -2.69 -8.41
CA VAL A 71 -5.42 -1.88 -8.72
C VAL A 71 -5.30 -0.80 -7.65
N VAL A 72 -4.16 -0.72 -6.97
CA VAL A 72 -3.87 0.31 -5.95
C VAL A 72 -3.43 1.59 -6.66
N ASP A 73 -4.13 2.69 -6.39
CA ASP A 73 -3.84 4.03 -6.92
C ASP A 73 -3.04 4.87 -5.91
N LYS A 74 -3.42 4.81 -4.63
CA LYS A 74 -2.82 5.62 -3.56
C LYS A 74 -2.67 4.83 -2.26
N TYR A 75 -1.72 5.27 -1.42
CA TYR A 75 -1.51 4.78 -0.07
C TYR A 75 -1.31 5.96 0.89
N GLU A 76 -1.87 5.85 2.09
CA GLU A 76 -1.76 6.88 3.14
C GLU A 76 -1.60 6.22 4.52
N HIS A 77 -0.81 6.83 5.39
CA HIS A 77 -0.63 6.36 6.76
C HIS A 77 -1.85 6.76 7.59
N ILE A 78 -2.47 5.79 8.25
CA ILE A 78 -3.54 6.05 9.21
C ILE A 78 -2.88 6.28 10.56
N ALA A 79 -2.54 7.55 10.85
CA ALA A 79 -2.11 7.91 12.19
C ALA A 79 -3.28 7.68 13.16
N GLU A 80 -3.13 6.76 14.11
CA GLU A 80 -4.02 6.70 15.27
C GLU A 80 -3.77 8.00 16.04
N SER A 81 -4.70 8.96 15.89
CA SER A 81 -4.68 10.20 16.64
C SER A 81 -4.88 9.81 18.11
N HIS A 82 -3.78 9.76 18.88
CA HIS A 82 -3.85 9.67 20.33
C HIS A 82 -4.61 10.91 20.82
N ARG A 83 -5.83 10.68 21.30
CA ARG A 83 -6.64 11.67 22.01
C ARG A 83 -7.08 11.06 23.33
#